data_AF-A0AAX1KKE5-F1
#
_entry.id   AF-A0AAX1KKE5-F1
#
_cell.length_a   1.000
_cell.length_b   1.000
_cell.length_c   1.000
_cell.angle_alpha   90.00
_cell.angle_beta   90.00
_cell.angle_gamma   90.00
#
_symmetry.space_group_name_H-M   'P 1'
#
loop_
_entity.id
_entity.type
_entity.pdbx_description
1 polymer ?
#
loop_
_entity_poly.entity_id
_entity_poly.type
_entity_poly.pdbx_seq_one_letter_code
_entity_poly.pdbx_strand_id
1 'polypeptide(L)'
;MKLLTSLFKAVQDIRTIFKYQSYIFPIIFLRTDIYTLLKDSDKNKWRSFKVDMDWTEEKIQKMLTHRISVAAETQYSDFTDAWNLLFDPAPVQMGNQNRNRMSKFDFITRSTHLRPRDYIQYLIECANATLSKGQSVISSETVKAVDDLFSDYLRDEIVDEVYSVLPEINEIFEILSQIRKQTFSPTEFVEMYESYVSTARIQDRGAENILRMLFEFSIIGNQPKSHKQAIFKYQTVRARFNFRENIMIHRGLYKALQIY
;
A
#
# COMPACT_ATOMS: atom_id res chain seq x y z
N MET A 1 20.49 3.08 -14.21
CA MET A 1 21.18 1.92 -13.59
C MET A 1 22.64 2.17 -13.19
N LYS A 2 23.51 2.73 -14.06
CA LYS A 2 24.92 3.03 -13.70
C LYS A 2 25.07 3.88 -12.41
N LEU A 3 24.16 4.84 -12.19
CA LEU A 3 24.17 5.73 -11.03
C LEU A 3 24.02 5.01 -9.68
N LEU A 4 23.13 4.00 -9.58
CA LEU A 4 22.91 3.24 -8.35
C LEU A 4 24.09 2.33 -8.03
N THR A 5 24.66 1.65 -9.02
CA THR A 5 25.90 0.87 -8.84
C THR A 5 27.05 1.78 -8.40
N SER A 6 27.15 3.00 -8.95
CA SER A 6 28.12 4.00 -8.50
C SER A 6 27.89 4.45 -7.05
N LEU A 7 26.64 4.58 -6.60
CA LEU A 7 26.32 4.91 -5.20
C LEU A 7 26.84 3.83 -4.24
N PHE A 8 26.62 2.54 -4.53
CA PHE A 8 27.12 1.44 -3.70
C PHE A 8 28.65 1.44 -3.63
N LYS A 9 29.32 1.67 -4.76
CA LYS A 9 30.78 1.79 -4.81
C LYS A 9 31.29 2.99 -4.01
N ALA A 10 30.67 4.16 -4.17
CA ALA A 10 31.04 5.37 -3.43
C ALA A 10 30.94 5.15 -1.90
N VAL A 11 29.92 4.45 -1.42
CA VAL A 11 29.80 4.10 0.01
C VAL A 11 30.91 3.16 0.47
N GLN A 12 31.29 2.19 -0.35
CA GLN A 12 32.41 1.30 -0.06
C GLN A 12 33.75 2.05 -0.06
N ASP A 13 33.93 2.99 -0.98
CA ASP A 13 35.12 3.83 -1.09
C ASP A 13 35.25 4.75 0.13
N ILE A 14 34.16 5.43 0.54
CA ILE A 14 34.12 6.24 1.76
C ILE A 14 34.51 5.40 2.98
N ARG A 15 33.89 4.23 3.16
CA ARG A 15 34.22 3.34 4.28
C ARG A 15 35.69 2.91 4.27
N THR A 16 36.29 2.75 3.09
CA THR A 16 37.68 2.34 2.92
C THR A 16 38.65 3.49 3.23
N ILE A 17 38.38 4.69 2.71
CA ILE A 17 39.19 5.89 2.92
C ILE A 17 39.26 6.24 4.41
N PHE A 18 38.12 6.24 5.10
CA PHE A 18 38.06 6.66 6.50
C PHE A 18 38.43 5.56 7.51
N LYS A 19 38.67 4.32 7.06
CA LYS A 19 38.88 3.15 7.94
C LYS A 19 39.92 3.36 9.06
N TYR A 20 40.97 4.13 8.80
CA TYR A 20 42.07 4.38 9.75
C TYR A 20 42.10 5.81 10.31
N GLN A 21 41.17 6.67 9.89
CA GLN A 21 41.09 8.06 10.32
C GLN A 21 39.89 8.29 11.25
N SER A 22 38.72 7.77 10.88
CA SER A 22 37.45 8.00 11.57
C SER A 22 36.48 6.84 11.36
N TYR A 23 35.71 6.48 12.39
CA TYR A 23 34.68 5.42 12.28
C TYR A 23 33.42 5.94 11.58
N ILE A 24 33.44 6.02 10.23
CA ILE A 24 32.29 6.43 9.42
C ILE A 24 31.56 5.20 8.86
N PHE A 25 30.24 5.13 9.08
CA PHE A 25 29.36 4.07 8.58
C PHE A 25 28.26 4.66 7.71
N PRO A 26 28.47 4.77 6.38
CA PRO A 26 27.43 5.27 5.50
C PRO A 26 26.29 4.25 5.39
N ILE A 27 25.05 4.72 5.50
CA ILE A 27 23.83 3.90 5.39
C ILE A 27 23.06 4.38 4.16
N ILE A 28 22.68 3.45 3.29
CA ILE A 28 21.86 3.72 2.11
C ILE A 28 20.43 3.31 2.42
N PHE A 29 19.49 4.25 2.33
CA PHE A 29 18.08 3.96 2.25
C PHE A 29 17.68 3.82 0.78
N LEU A 30 17.16 2.66 0.41
CA LEU A 30 16.76 2.39 -0.95
C LEU A 30 15.41 1.66 -0.96
N ARG A 31 14.50 2.10 -1.83
CA ARG A 31 13.23 1.44 -2.02
C ARG A 31 13.42 0.04 -2.63
N THR A 32 12.57 -0.89 -2.21
CA THR A 32 12.66 -2.31 -2.61
C THR A 32 12.50 -2.50 -4.11
N ASP A 33 11.58 -1.79 -4.75
CA ASP A 33 11.35 -1.80 -6.21
C ASP A 33 12.58 -1.32 -7.00
N ILE A 34 13.24 -0.24 -6.55
CA ILE A 34 14.48 0.24 -7.17
C ILE A 34 15.59 -0.80 -6.99
N TYR A 35 15.70 -1.40 -5.80
CA TYR A 35 16.69 -2.44 -5.53
C TYR A 35 16.44 -3.72 -6.33
N THR A 36 15.20 -4.14 -6.56
CA THR A 36 14.88 -5.34 -7.34
C THR A 36 15.24 -5.17 -8.82
N LEU A 37 15.05 -3.97 -9.39
CA LEU A 37 15.44 -3.62 -10.76
C LEU A 37 16.95 -3.72 -11.03
N LEU A 38 17.80 -3.63 -10.00
CA LEU A 38 19.25 -3.79 -10.16
C LEU A 38 19.59 -5.23 -10.58
N LYS A 39 20.04 -5.39 -11.82
CA LYS A 39 20.64 -6.62 -12.36
C LYS A 39 22.15 -6.47 -12.38
N ASP A 40 22.79 -6.72 -11.24
CA ASP A 40 24.25 -6.64 -11.08
C ASP A 40 24.78 -7.95 -10.49
N SER A 41 25.91 -8.45 -11.02
CA SER A 41 26.58 -9.65 -10.52
C SER A 41 27.03 -9.51 -9.06
N ASP A 42 27.31 -8.29 -8.60
CA ASP A 42 27.72 -8.02 -7.22
C ASP A 42 26.56 -7.95 -6.22
N LYS A 43 25.30 -8.03 -6.69
CA LYS A 43 24.11 -8.00 -5.81
C LYS A 43 24.14 -9.09 -4.73
N ASN A 44 24.75 -10.23 -5.02
CA ASN A 44 24.92 -11.31 -4.04
C ASN A 44 25.88 -10.93 -2.90
N LYS A 45 26.90 -10.10 -3.15
CA LYS A 45 27.84 -9.62 -2.11
C LYS A 45 27.19 -8.63 -1.16
N TRP A 46 26.21 -7.86 -1.63
CA TRP A 46 25.50 -6.87 -0.81
C TRP A 46 24.41 -7.46 0.07
N ARG A 47 23.98 -8.71 -0.17
CA ARG A 47 22.93 -9.37 0.63
C ARG A 47 23.27 -9.44 2.12
N SER A 48 24.54 -9.65 2.49
CA SER A 48 24.97 -9.72 3.89
C SER A 48 24.97 -8.36 4.60
N PHE A 49 24.90 -7.25 3.85
CA PHE A 49 24.88 -5.89 4.38
C PHE A 49 23.49 -5.24 4.26
N LYS A 50 22.48 -6.02 3.88
CA LYS A 50 21.11 -5.54 3.69
C LYS A 50 20.29 -5.82 4.94
N VAL A 51 19.55 -4.81 5.38
CA VAL A 51 18.48 -4.96 6.37
C VAL A 51 17.17 -4.65 5.67
N ASP A 52 16.25 -5.62 5.67
CA ASP A 52 14.90 -5.44 5.15
C ASP A 52 14.04 -4.75 6.21
N MET A 53 13.43 -3.62 5.82
CA MET A 53 12.53 -2.85 6.67
C MET A 53 11.09 -3.16 6.30
N ASP A 54 10.50 -4.11 7.03
CA ASP A 54 9.10 -4.48 6.84
C ASP A 54 8.22 -3.94 7.98
N TRP A 55 7.04 -3.47 7.60
CA TRP A 55 5.98 -3.07 8.53
C TRP A 55 5.02 -4.22 8.75
N THR A 56 4.85 -4.59 10.01
CA THR A 56 3.82 -5.54 10.47
C THR A 56 2.74 -4.76 11.20
N GLU A 57 1.55 -5.33 11.33
CA GLU A 57 0.47 -4.72 12.11
C GLU A 57 0.91 -4.36 13.54
N GLU A 58 1.70 -5.23 14.19
CA GLU A 58 2.27 -4.96 15.52
C GLU A 58 3.20 -3.74 15.53
N LYS A 59 4.06 -3.59 14.51
CA LYS A 59 4.93 -2.41 14.40
C LYS A 59 4.13 -1.14 14.12
N ILE A 60 3.07 -1.23 13.32
CA ILE A 60 2.15 -0.11 13.08
C ILE A 60 1.46 0.28 14.38
N GLN A 61 0.92 -0.67 15.15
CA GLN A 61 0.32 -0.41 16.45
C GLN A 61 1.29 0.31 17.38
N LYS A 62 2.52 -0.18 17.53
CA LYS A 62 3.56 0.49 18.35
C LYS A 62 3.87 1.91 17.88
N MET A 63 3.96 2.11 16.56
CA MET A 63 4.19 3.43 15.97
C MET A 63 3.04 4.39 16.25
N LEU A 64 1.80 3.91 16.12
CA LEU A 64 0.59 4.67 16.44
C LEU A 64 0.51 5.00 17.94
N THR A 65 0.73 4.03 18.83
CA THR A 65 0.78 4.25 20.29
C THR A 65 1.78 5.35 20.64
N HIS A 66 2.98 5.30 20.07
CA HIS A 66 4.01 6.31 20.31
C HIS A 66 3.55 7.70 19.84
N ARG A 67 3.01 7.81 18.62
CA ARG A 67 2.54 9.10 18.09
C ARG A 67 1.37 9.68 18.88
N ILE A 68 0.41 8.84 19.27
CA ILE A 68 -0.72 9.24 20.11
C ILE A 68 -0.22 9.71 21.47
N SER A 69 0.75 8.99 22.07
CA SER A 69 1.34 9.38 23.35
C SER A 69 1.99 10.76 23.30
N VAL A 70 2.72 11.05 22.22
CA VAL A 70 3.33 12.37 21.99
C VAL A 70 2.26 13.44 21.80
N ALA A 71 1.21 13.16 21.02
CA ALA A 71 0.14 14.12 20.77
C ALA A 71 -0.74 14.40 22.00
N ALA A 72 -0.90 13.42 22.88
CA ALA A 72 -1.69 13.51 24.11
C ALA A 72 -0.86 13.96 25.34
N GLU A 73 0.43 14.23 25.16
CA GLU A 73 1.38 14.55 26.24
C GLU A 73 1.33 13.51 27.39
N THR A 74 1.01 12.26 27.07
CA THR A 74 0.74 11.18 28.04
C THR A 74 1.40 9.89 27.54
N GLN A 75 2.11 9.17 28.40
CA GLN A 75 2.77 7.93 28.00
C GLN A 75 1.79 6.75 28.06
N TYR A 76 1.43 6.20 26.91
CA TYR A 76 0.68 4.94 26.81
C TYR A 76 1.64 3.76 26.59
N SER A 77 1.47 2.71 27.37
CA SER A 77 2.22 1.45 27.21
C SER A 77 1.53 0.45 26.30
N ASP A 78 0.19 0.48 26.22
CA ASP A 78 -0.60 -0.41 25.38
C ASP A 78 -1.26 0.33 24.21
N PHE A 79 -1.44 -0.39 23.09
CA PHE A 79 -2.12 0.14 21.92
C PHE A 79 -3.60 0.40 22.19
N THR A 80 -4.28 -0.46 22.94
CA THR A 80 -5.72 -0.34 23.17
C THR A 80 -6.05 0.95 23.92
N ASP A 81 -5.26 1.28 24.95
CA ASP A 81 -5.46 2.49 25.75
C ASP A 81 -5.25 3.76 24.93
N ALA A 82 -4.17 3.81 24.14
CA ALA A 82 -3.90 4.92 23.24
C ALA A 82 -4.98 5.03 22.15
N TRP A 83 -5.44 3.91 21.61
CA TRP A 83 -6.44 3.87 20.55
C TRP A 83 -7.82 4.34 21.04
N ASN A 84 -8.21 3.94 22.25
CA ASN A 84 -9.48 4.32 22.89
C ASN A 84 -9.55 5.81 23.26
N LEU A 85 -8.42 6.52 23.29
CA LEU A 85 -8.41 7.98 23.42
C LEU A 85 -9.05 8.65 22.19
N LEU A 86 -8.77 8.11 21.00
CA LEU A 86 -9.20 8.69 19.73
C LEU A 86 -10.53 8.13 19.25
N PHE A 87 -10.77 6.84 19.48
CA PHE A 87 -11.88 6.11 18.90
C PHE A 87 -12.86 5.60 19.96
N ASP A 88 -14.15 5.62 19.64
CA ASP A 88 -15.13 4.90 20.45
C ASP A 88 -14.93 3.37 20.32
N PRO A 89 -15.43 2.55 21.26
CA PRO A 89 -15.25 1.10 21.20
C PRO A 89 -16.21 0.41 20.21
N ALA A 90 -17.15 1.13 19.58
CA ALA A 90 -18.13 0.50 18.70
C ALA A 90 -17.47 -0.04 17.43
N PRO A 91 -17.77 -1.28 16.99
CA PRO A 91 -17.17 -1.84 15.80
C PRO A 91 -17.74 -1.23 14.52
N VAL A 92 -16.97 -1.29 13.43
CA VAL A 92 -17.44 -0.93 12.10
C VAL A 92 -18.31 -2.06 11.56
N GLN A 93 -19.56 -1.75 11.22
CA GLN A 93 -20.50 -2.70 10.62
C GLN A 93 -20.33 -2.72 9.09
N MET A 94 -20.20 -3.90 8.48
CA MET A 94 -20.01 -4.05 7.03
C MET A 94 -21.04 -4.98 6.38
N GLY A 95 -21.32 -4.73 5.09
CA GLY A 95 -22.20 -5.53 4.23
C GLY A 95 -23.69 -5.21 4.36
N ASN A 96 -24.49 -5.68 3.40
CA ASN A 96 -25.92 -5.35 3.24
C ASN A 96 -26.84 -5.79 4.40
N GLN A 97 -26.32 -6.52 5.40
CA GLN A 97 -27.10 -6.98 6.56
C GLN A 97 -26.44 -6.66 7.91
N ASN A 98 -25.37 -5.85 7.95
CA ASN A 98 -24.63 -5.51 9.18
C ASN A 98 -24.18 -6.72 10.03
N ARG A 99 -24.11 -7.92 9.43
CA ARG A 99 -23.72 -9.15 10.12
C ARG A 99 -22.21 -9.24 10.36
N ASN A 100 -21.41 -8.58 9.52
CA ASN A 100 -19.97 -8.56 9.66
C ASN A 100 -19.55 -7.34 10.48
N ARG A 101 -18.87 -7.59 11.60
CA ARG A 101 -18.31 -6.57 12.48
C ARG A 101 -16.79 -6.68 12.43
N MET A 102 -16.11 -5.55 12.41
CA MET A 102 -14.65 -5.51 12.55
C MET A 102 -14.21 -4.33 13.39
N SER A 103 -13.03 -4.44 13.99
CA SER A 103 -12.43 -3.31 14.68
C SER A 103 -12.15 -2.18 13.69
N LYS A 104 -12.09 -0.94 14.17
CA LYS A 104 -11.72 0.21 13.34
C LYS A 104 -10.29 0.07 12.83
N PHE A 105 -9.39 -0.49 13.63
CA PHE A 105 -8.02 -0.78 13.22
C PHE A 105 -7.99 -1.76 12.04
N ASP A 106 -8.73 -2.87 12.10
CA ASP A 106 -8.78 -3.85 11.00
C ASP A 106 -9.40 -3.25 9.73
N PHE A 107 -10.40 -2.38 9.89
CA PHE A 107 -11.02 -1.66 8.79
C PHE A 107 -9.99 -0.75 8.09
N ILE A 108 -9.27 0.07 8.84
CA ILE A 108 -8.21 0.94 8.31
C ILE A 108 -7.12 0.09 7.67
N THR A 109 -6.65 -0.97 8.36
CA THR A 109 -5.63 -1.89 7.84
C THR A 109 -6.00 -2.44 6.47
N ARG A 110 -7.25 -2.88 6.27
CA ARG A 110 -7.74 -3.36 4.97
C ARG A 110 -7.88 -2.27 3.90
N SER A 111 -7.97 -0.99 4.29
CA SER A 111 -7.96 0.13 3.34
C SER A 111 -6.52 0.51 2.94
N THR A 112 -5.50 0.19 3.72
CA THR A 112 -4.10 0.65 3.52
C THR A 112 -3.18 -0.42 2.93
N HIS A 113 -1.97 -0.05 2.48
CA HIS A 113 -0.91 -0.98 2.07
C HIS A 113 0.05 -1.34 3.22
N LEU A 114 -0.40 -1.34 4.48
CA LEU A 114 0.45 -1.51 5.68
C LEU A 114 1.59 -0.49 5.81
N ARG A 115 1.45 0.70 5.19
CA ARG A 115 2.47 1.77 5.27
C ARG A 115 2.12 2.72 6.41
N PRO A 116 3.07 3.08 7.31
CA PRO A 116 2.82 4.01 8.42
C PRO A 116 2.11 5.30 8.01
N ARG A 117 2.54 5.90 6.90
CA ARG A 117 1.99 7.15 6.38
C ARG A 117 0.50 7.03 6.06
N ASP A 118 0.07 5.88 5.53
CA ASP A 118 -1.31 5.65 5.13
C ASP A 118 -2.21 5.66 6.37
N TYR A 119 -1.79 5.02 7.47
CA TYR A 119 -2.51 5.09 8.76
C TYR A 119 -2.55 6.51 9.29
N ILE A 120 -1.42 7.22 9.30
CA ILE A 120 -1.38 8.60 9.79
C ILE A 120 -2.31 9.50 9.00
N GLN A 121 -2.31 9.41 7.67
CA GLN A 121 -3.22 10.17 6.83
C GLN A 121 -4.67 9.83 7.15
N TYR A 122 -5.01 8.54 7.25
CA TYR A 122 -6.36 8.10 7.61
C TYR A 122 -6.83 8.69 8.96
N LEU A 123 -5.94 8.68 9.97
CA LEU A 123 -6.24 9.24 11.29
C LEU A 123 -6.42 10.76 11.25
N ILE A 124 -5.60 11.48 10.48
CA ILE A 124 -5.73 12.94 10.29
C ILE A 124 -7.08 13.26 9.66
N GLU A 125 -7.48 12.55 8.60
CA GLU A 125 -8.78 12.76 7.95
C GLU A 125 -9.94 12.44 8.89
N CYS A 126 -9.83 11.37 9.69
CA CYS A 126 -10.82 11.08 10.73
C CYS A 126 -10.94 12.20 11.76
N ALA A 127 -9.80 12.71 12.25
CA ALA A 127 -9.79 13.79 13.24
C ALA A 127 -10.44 15.06 12.66
N ASN A 128 -10.09 15.46 11.43
CA ASN A 128 -10.67 16.62 10.75
C ASN A 128 -12.20 16.45 10.55
N ALA A 129 -12.63 15.28 10.11
CA ALA A 129 -14.06 14.97 9.91
C ALA A 129 -14.84 14.92 11.24
N THR A 130 -14.23 14.47 12.33
CA THR A 130 -14.83 14.46 13.66
C THR A 130 -14.94 15.87 14.23
N LEU A 131 -13.87 16.67 14.14
CA LEU A 131 -13.85 18.05 14.63
C LEU A 131 -14.82 18.96 13.87
N SER A 132 -14.95 18.79 12.55
CA SER A 132 -15.92 19.56 11.75
C SER A 132 -17.38 19.28 12.12
N LYS A 133 -17.67 18.12 12.74
CA LYS A 133 -18.99 17.78 13.30
C LYS A 133 -19.17 18.25 14.75
N GLY A 134 -18.18 18.93 15.34
CA GLY A 134 -18.19 19.33 16.75
C GLY A 134 -18.06 18.16 17.74
N GLN A 135 -17.55 17.03 17.28
CA GLN A 135 -17.31 15.84 18.11
C GLN A 135 -15.84 15.78 18.52
N SER A 136 -15.53 15.08 19.62
CA SER A 136 -14.16 14.90 20.13
C SER A 136 -13.65 13.45 20.02
N VAL A 137 -14.52 12.51 19.68
CA VAL A 137 -14.22 11.07 19.57
C VAL A 137 -14.61 10.58 18.18
N ILE A 138 -13.73 9.80 17.56
CA ILE A 138 -13.92 9.27 16.21
C ILE A 138 -14.86 8.06 16.25
N SER A 139 -16.01 8.23 15.61
CA SER A 139 -17.04 7.19 15.51
C SER A 139 -16.88 6.29 14.30
N SER A 140 -17.57 5.15 14.31
CA SER A 140 -17.61 4.22 13.17
C SER A 140 -18.21 4.85 11.90
N GLU A 141 -19.15 5.77 12.05
CA GLU A 141 -19.72 6.54 10.94
C GLU A 141 -18.67 7.47 10.32
N THR A 142 -17.82 8.08 11.15
CA THR A 142 -16.76 8.96 10.64
C THR A 142 -15.68 8.16 9.91
N VAL A 143 -15.27 7.00 10.44
CA VAL A 143 -14.34 6.09 9.74
C VAL A 143 -14.88 5.69 8.37
N LYS A 144 -16.17 5.34 8.27
CA LYS A 144 -16.79 5.00 6.98
C LYS A 144 -16.89 6.18 6.02
N ALA A 145 -17.20 7.37 6.52
CA ALA A 145 -17.33 8.57 5.69
C ALA A 145 -15.98 9.01 5.12
N VAL A 146 -14.92 8.87 5.90
CA VAL A 146 -13.55 9.19 5.49
C VAL A 146 -12.96 8.16 4.53
N ASP A 147 -13.50 6.93 4.48
CA ASP A 147 -13.04 5.89 3.57
C ASP A 147 -13.08 6.34 2.09
N ASP A 148 -14.04 7.20 1.72
CA ASP A 148 -14.10 7.80 0.37
C ASP A 148 -12.89 8.72 0.12
N LEU A 149 -12.66 9.69 1.02
CA LEU A 149 -11.54 10.63 0.91
C LEU A 149 -10.18 9.93 0.95
N PHE A 150 -10.04 8.92 1.81
CA PHE A 150 -8.82 8.15 1.92
C PHE A 150 -8.57 7.31 0.65
N SER A 151 -9.63 6.83 0.00
CA SER A 151 -9.50 6.07 -1.25
C SER A 151 -8.90 6.94 -2.36
N ASP A 152 -9.32 8.20 -2.46
CA ASP A 152 -8.77 9.17 -3.41
C ASP A 152 -7.29 9.45 -3.10
N TYR A 153 -6.94 9.68 -1.83
CA TYR A 153 -5.55 9.82 -1.39
C TYR A 153 -4.69 8.60 -1.79
N LEU A 154 -5.17 7.38 -1.54
CA LEU A 154 -4.43 6.17 -1.87
C LEU A 154 -4.26 6.02 -3.39
N ARG A 155 -5.29 6.36 -4.17
CA ARG A 155 -5.21 6.36 -5.63
C ARG A 155 -4.09 7.29 -6.10
N ASP A 156 -4.04 8.51 -5.60
CA ASP A 156 -3.04 9.51 -6.03
C ASP A 156 -1.61 9.08 -5.63
N GLU A 157 -1.42 8.56 -4.42
CA GLU A 157 -0.14 7.99 -3.99
C GLU A 157 0.34 6.83 -4.87
N ILE A 158 -0.59 5.98 -5.32
CA ILE A 158 -0.26 4.89 -6.22
C ILE A 158 0.05 5.42 -7.62
N VAL A 159 -0.71 6.39 -8.13
CA VAL A 159 -0.42 7.02 -9.43
C VAL A 159 0.99 7.57 -9.41
N ASP A 160 1.36 8.36 -8.41
CA ASP A 160 2.70 8.94 -8.29
C ASP A 160 3.81 7.88 -8.24
N GLU A 161 3.58 6.78 -7.53
CA GLU A 161 4.52 5.67 -7.42
C GLU A 161 4.70 4.92 -8.76
N VAL A 162 3.61 4.74 -9.50
CA VAL A 162 3.54 3.88 -10.69
C VAL A 162 3.83 4.64 -11.98
N TYR A 163 3.60 5.95 -12.02
CA TYR A 163 3.68 6.78 -13.23
C TYR A 163 5.01 6.64 -13.98
N SER A 164 6.11 6.48 -13.24
CA SER A 164 7.46 6.35 -13.83
C SER A 164 7.65 5.08 -14.67
N VAL A 165 6.87 4.02 -14.42
CA VAL A 165 6.96 2.73 -15.12
C VAL A 165 5.76 2.45 -16.02
N LEU A 166 4.59 2.98 -15.65
CA LEU A 166 3.33 2.86 -16.37
C LEU A 166 2.66 4.24 -16.45
N PRO A 167 3.05 5.09 -17.42
CA PRO A 167 2.50 6.43 -17.60
C PRO A 167 0.98 6.47 -17.80
N GLU A 168 0.43 5.43 -18.43
CA GLU A 168 -1.00 5.26 -18.71
C GLU A 168 -1.82 4.70 -17.52
N ILE A 169 -1.31 4.82 -16.29
CA ILE A 169 -1.97 4.26 -15.08
C ILE A 169 -3.40 4.78 -14.88
N ASN A 170 -3.67 6.04 -15.25
CA ASN A 170 -5.01 6.62 -15.12
C ASN A 170 -6.01 5.92 -16.05
N GLU A 171 -5.63 5.66 -17.29
CA GLU A 171 -6.43 4.93 -18.26
C GLU A 171 -6.61 3.46 -17.84
N ILE A 172 -5.60 2.85 -17.20
CA ILE A 172 -5.76 1.52 -16.59
C ILE A 172 -6.76 1.55 -15.43
N PHE A 173 -6.76 2.60 -14.61
CA PHE A 173 -7.79 2.78 -13.57
C PHE A 173 -9.18 2.99 -14.16
N GLU A 174 -9.32 3.67 -15.29
CA GLU A 174 -10.60 3.75 -16.00
C GLU A 174 -11.11 2.37 -16.44
N ILE A 175 -10.23 1.50 -16.95
CA ILE A 175 -10.58 0.11 -17.28
C ILE A 175 -11.11 -0.63 -16.05
N LEU A 176 -10.40 -0.53 -14.91
CA LEU A 176 -10.83 -1.17 -13.65
C LEU A 176 -12.18 -0.63 -13.17
N SER A 177 -12.39 0.68 -13.26
CA SER A 177 -13.65 1.35 -12.92
C SER A 177 -14.80 0.91 -13.85
N GLN A 178 -14.52 0.59 -15.11
CA GLN A 178 -15.53 0.09 -16.05
C GLN A 178 -15.94 -1.36 -15.79
N ILE A 179 -15.03 -2.19 -15.27
CA ILE A 179 -15.35 -3.57 -14.88
C ILE A 179 -16.38 -3.57 -13.73
N ARG A 180 -16.34 -2.58 -12.83
CA ARG A 180 -17.30 -2.40 -11.70
C ARG A 180 -17.44 -3.63 -10.80
N LYS A 181 -16.40 -4.46 -10.69
CA LYS A 181 -16.38 -5.65 -9.82
C LYS A 181 -15.19 -5.60 -8.88
N GLN A 182 -15.44 -5.90 -7.61
CA GLN A 182 -14.38 -6.11 -6.62
C GLN A 182 -13.49 -7.31 -6.97
N THR A 183 -14.07 -8.33 -7.61
CA THR A 183 -13.38 -9.56 -8.03
C THR A 183 -13.83 -9.97 -9.43
N PHE A 184 -12.89 -10.24 -10.33
CA PHE A 184 -13.13 -10.58 -11.73
C PHE A 184 -12.04 -11.54 -12.25
N SER A 185 -12.23 -12.15 -13.42
CA SER A 185 -11.22 -13.01 -14.03
C SER A 185 -10.16 -12.20 -14.79
N PRO A 186 -8.92 -12.71 -14.95
CA PRO A 186 -7.93 -12.10 -15.82
C PRO A 186 -8.41 -11.88 -17.26
N THR A 187 -9.27 -12.76 -17.78
CA THR A 187 -9.82 -12.64 -19.14
C THR A 187 -10.71 -11.41 -19.29
N GLU A 188 -11.55 -11.09 -18.30
CA GLU A 188 -12.41 -9.88 -18.32
C GLU A 188 -11.57 -8.59 -18.43
N PHE A 189 -10.42 -8.56 -17.76
CA PHE A 189 -9.49 -7.43 -17.89
C PHE A 189 -8.84 -7.36 -19.27
N VAL A 190 -8.37 -8.50 -19.80
CA VAL A 190 -7.70 -8.58 -21.10
C VAL A 190 -8.63 -8.08 -22.22
N GLU A 191 -9.90 -8.52 -22.24
CA GLU A 191 -10.88 -8.09 -23.23
C GLU A 191 -11.10 -6.56 -23.22
N MET A 192 -11.22 -5.97 -22.02
CA MET A 192 -11.38 -4.52 -21.88
C MET A 192 -10.10 -3.75 -22.25
N TYR A 193 -8.93 -4.26 -21.88
CA TYR A 193 -7.65 -3.67 -22.23
C TYR A 193 -7.42 -3.65 -23.75
N GLU A 194 -7.69 -4.76 -24.44
CA GLU A 194 -7.54 -4.88 -25.89
C GLU A 194 -8.49 -3.93 -26.64
N SER A 195 -9.70 -3.70 -26.12
CA SER A 195 -10.61 -2.65 -26.61
C SER A 195 -9.99 -1.25 -26.55
N TYR A 196 -9.33 -0.88 -25.44
CA TYR A 196 -8.66 0.42 -25.31
C TYR A 196 -7.44 0.55 -26.22
N VAL A 197 -6.67 -0.53 -26.39
CA VAL A 197 -5.55 -0.58 -27.34
C VAL A 197 -6.05 -0.40 -28.77
N SER A 198 -7.10 -1.12 -29.16
CA SER A 198 -7.66 -1.06 -30.54
C SER A 198 -8.20 0.32 -30.91
N THR A 199 -8.64 1.10 -29.92
CA THR A 199 -9.11 2.48 -30.08
C THR A 199 -8.00 3.52 -29.92
N ALA A 200 -6.74 3.08 -29.82
CA ALA A 200 -5.54 3.90 -29.63
C ALA A 200 -5.61 4.82 -28.39
N ARG A 201 -6.38 4.42 -27.36
CA ARG A 201 -6.47 5.17 -26.08
C ARG A 201 -5.27 4.92 -25.19
N ILE A 202 -4.66 3.74 -25.29
CA ILE A 202 -3.48 3.36 -24.51
C ILE A 202 -2.42 2.69 -25.39
N GLN A 203 -1.17 2.80 -24.99
CA GLN A 203 -0.08 2.08 -25.62
C GLN A 203 -0.20 0.58 -25.34
N ASP A 204 -0.02 -0.25 -26.37
CA ASP A 204 0.05 -1.70 -26.16
C ASP A 204 1.36 -2.08 -25.46
N ARG A 205 1.23 -2.57 -24.23
CA ARG A 205 2.31 -3.16 -23.42
C ARG A 205 2.07 -4.64 -23.13
N GLY A 206 1.03 -5.22 -23.71
CA GLY A 206 0.50 -6.53 -23.41
C GLY A 206 -0.29 -6.57 -22.09
N ALA A 207 -1.56 -7.00 -22.16
CA ALA A 207 -2.45 -7.09 -21.01
C ALA A 207 -1.85 -7.92 -19.86
N GLU A 208 -1.15 -9.01 -20.18
CA GLU A 208 -0.49 -9.84 -19.16
C GLU A 208 0.59 -9.09 -18.39
N ASN A 209 1.36 -8.24 -19.07
CA ASN A 209 2.41 -7.46 -18.44
C ASN A 209 1.81 -6.37 -17.55
N ILE A 210 0.72 -5.74 -18.00
CA ILE A 210 -0.04 -4.78 -17.20
C ILE A 210 -0.54 -5.44 -15.91
N LEU A 211 -1.19 -6.61 -16.01
CA LEU A 211 -1.64 -7.37 -14.84
C LEU A 211 -0.50 -7.69 -13.87
N ARG A 212 0.68 -8.07 -14.38
CA ARG A 212 1.86 -8.28 -13.54
C ARG A 212 2.28 -6.99 -12.83
N MET A 213 2.32 -5.86 -13.53
CA MET A 213 2.68 -4.57 -12.93
C MET A 213 1.66 -4.16 -11.85
N LEU A 214 0.37 -4.25 -12.13
CA LEU A 214 -0.69 -3.94 -11.16
C LEU A 214 -0.56 -4.81 -9.90
N PHE A 215 -0.20 -6.09 -10.05
CA PHE A 215 0.06 -6.97 -8.93
C PHE A 215 1.32 -6.57 -8.14
N GLU A 216 2.42 -6.24 -8.82
CA GLU A 216 3.66 -5.81 -8.16
C GLU A 216 3.46 -4.55 -7.31
N PHE A 217 2.60 -3.61 -7.75
CA PHE A 217 2.23 -2.42 -6.97
C PHE A 217 1.06 -2.63 -6.00
N SER A 218 0.57 -3.87 -5.88
CA SER A 218 -0.56 -4.23 -5.02
C SER A 218 -1.88 -3.52 -5.31
N ILE A 219 -2.05 -2.93 -6.49
CA ILE A 219 -3.34 -2.42 -6.98
C ILE A 219 -4.35 -3.57 -7.05
N ILE A 220 -3.85 -4.73 -7.47
CA ILE A 220 -4.60 -5.98 -7.53
C ILE A 220 -3.90 -7.09 -6.73
N GLY A 221 -4.69 -8.05 -6.26
CA GLY A 221 -4.24 -9.27 -5.61
C GLY A 221 -4.82 -10.50 -6.28
N ASN A 222 -4.25 -11.67 -5.98
CA ASN A 222 -4.85 -12.94 -6.38
C ASN A 222 -5.84 -13.43 -5.34
N GLN A 223 -7.00 -13.90 -5.76
CA GLN A 223 -8.03 -14.49 -4.92
C GLN A 223 -8.11 -16.01 -5.19
N PRO A 224 -7.38 -16.84 -4.43
CA PRO A 224 -7.46 -18.28 -4.58
C PRO A 224 -8.87 -18.79 -4.24
N LYS A 225 -9.36 -19.79 -4.97
CA LYS A 225 -10.67 -20.41 -4.69
C LYS A 225 -10.73 -21.09 -3.32
N SER A 226 -9.58 -21.57 -2.83
CA SER A 226 -9.43 -22.27 -1.55
C SER A 226 -9.29 -21.35 -0.34
N HIS A 227 -8.94 -20.07 -0.55
CA HIS A 227 -8.69 -19.12 0.53
C HIS A 227 -9.74 -18.02 0.54
N LYS A 228 -10.14 -17.60 1.75
CA LYS A 228 -11.09 -16.49 1.93
C LYS A 228 -10.47 -15.11 1.73
N GLN A 229 -9.14 -15.01 1.76
CA GLN A 229 -8.42 -13.74 1.67
C GLN A 229 -7.61 -13.68 0.39
N ALA A 230 -7.61 -12.52 -0.27
CA ALA A 230 -6.74 -12.26 -1.39
C ALA A 230 -5.30 -12.07 -0.93
N ILE A 231 -4.37 -12.47 -1.79
CA ILE A 231 -2.93 -12.36 -1.59
C ILE A 231 -2.45 -11.14 -2.40
N PHE A 232 -1.97 -10.13 -1.68
CA PHE A 232 -1.36 -8.94 -2.28
C PHE A 232 0.17 -8.97 -2.13
N LYS A 233 0.87 -8.29 -3.04
CA LYS A 233 2.34 -8.23 -3.05
C LYS A 233 2.91 -7.58 -1.80
N TYR A 234 2.26 -6.53 -1.27
CA TYR A 234 2.70 -5.85 -0.05
C TYR A 234 2.67 -6.74 1.19
N GLN A 235 1.79 -7.75 1.23
CA GLN A 235 1.69 -8.71 2.33
C GLN A 235 2.69 -9.86 2.15
N THR A 236 2.87 -10.31 0.91
CA THR A 236 3.73 -11.45 0.58
C THR A 236 4.69 -11.07 -0.54
N VAL A 237 5.88 -10.57 -0.17
CA VAL A 237 6.90 -10.07 -1.12
C VAL A 237 7.31 -11.12 -2.17
N ARG A 238 7.27 -12.40 -1.83
CA ARG A 238 7.62 -13.52 -2.73
C ARG A 238 6.47 -13.98 -3.62
N ALA A 239 5.25 -13.48 -3.40
CA ALA A 239 4.10 -13.86 -4.20
C ALA A 239 4.31 -13.44 -5.66
N ARG A 240 3.72 -14.23 -6.55
CA ARG A 240 3.72 -14.01 -8.00
C ARG A 240 2.29 -14.02 -8.48
N PHE A 241 2.02 -13.19 -9.48
CA PHE A 241 0.71 -13.14 -10.09
C PHE A 241 0.35 -14.48 -10.75
N ASN A 242 -0.82 -15.03 -10.40
CA ASN A 242 -1.37 -16.25 -10.99
C ASN A 242 -2.54 -15.94 -11.93
N PHE A 243 -2.35 -16.13 -13.23
CA PHE A 243 -3.38 -15.90 -14.28
C PHE A 243 -4.56 -16.89 -14.24
N ARG A 244 -4.48 -17.94 -13.42
CA ARG A 244 -5.58 -18.92 -13.27
C ARG A 244 -6.49 -18.60 -12.09
N GLU A 245 -6.12 -17.63 -11.27
CA GLU A 245 -6.90 -17.20 -10.12
C GLU A 245 -7.66 -15.92 -10.44
N ASN A 246 -8.76 -15.69 -9.75
CA ASN A 246 -9.47 -14.43 -9.88
C ASN A 246 -8.61 -13.29 -9.33
N ILE A 247 -8.84 -12.11 -9.89
CA ILE A 247 -8.22 -10.86 -9.47
C ILE A 247 -9.15 -10.21 -8.45
N MET A 248 -8.58 -9.70 -7.35
CA MET A 248 -9.28 -8.82 -6.42
C MET A 248 -8.61 -7.44 -6.45
N ILE A 249 -9.40 -6.37 -6.63
CA ILE A 249 -8.88 -5.00 -6.49
C ILE A 249 -8.62 -4.73 -5.01
N HIS A 250 -7.57 -3.97 -4.72
CA HIS A 250 -7.30 -3.56 -3.34
C HIS A 250 -8.47 -2.74 -2.78
N ARG A 251 -8.97 -3.10 -1.60
CA ARG A 251 -10.15 -2.45 -1.01
C ARG A 251 -9.99 -0.94 -0.88
N GLY A 252 -8.79 -0.47 -0.57
CA GLY A 252 -8.49 0.96 -0.48
C GLY A 252 -8.76 1.76 -1.76
N LEU A 253 -8.92 1.10 -2.91
CA LEU A 253 -9.22 1.75 -4.19
C LEU A 253 -10.71 1.70 -4.58
N TYR A 254 -11.56 1.02 -3.81
CA TYR A 254 -12.94 0.79 -4.21
C TYR A 254 -13.71 2.08 -4.45
N LYS A 255 -13.55 3.10 -3.59
CA LYS A 255 -14.34 4.33 -3.68
C LYS A 255 -13.84 5.22 -4.81
N ALA A 256 -12.52 5.41 -4.90
CA ALA A 256 -11.89 6.17 -5.98
C ALA A 256 -12.17 5.59 -7.37
N LEU A 257 -12.30 4.26 -7.47
CA LEU A 257 -12.65 3.55 -8.71
C LEU A 257 -14.16 3.30 -8.89
N GLN A 258 -15.00 3.84 -8.01
CA GLN A 258 -16.47 3.70 -8.06
C GLN A 258 -16.95 2.23 -8.10
N ILE A 259 -16.27 1.37 -7.35
CA ILE A 259 -16.58 -0.05 -7.17
C ILE A 259 -17.42 -0.19 -5.89
N TYR A 260 -18.65 -0.68 -6.05
CA TYR A 260 -19.62 -0.87 -4.96
C TYR A 260 -19.81 -2.36 -4.65
#